data_AF-A0A8S1MV30-F1
#
_entry.id   AF-A0A8S1MV30-F1
#
_cell.length_a   1.000
_cell.length_b   1.000
_cell.length_c   1.000
_cell.angle_alpha   90.00
_cell.angle_beta   90.00
_cell.angle_gamma   90.00
#
_symmetry.space_group_name_H-M   'P 1'
#
loop_
_entity.id
_entity.type
_entity.pdbx_description
1 polymer ?
#
loop_
_entity_poly.entity_id
_entity_poly.type
_entity_poly.pdbx_seq_one_letter_code
_entity_poly.pdbx_strand_id
1 'polypeptide(L)'
;MEIEGTKFQEITLLIKSKLVQLEFDNSERKLHEIEKSRAEQDQRVRRLIEDLDYEDRSEWVEYHKTQGTKYYQKQQYEKALFEYYLSILALNDSRMWREFGVALINNIQLNLELLKKPATMELLQFVLYIDTSNIKAYFKLGKFYRSNGQFQTALQYFQQGEKLCQQTQDKESQQDFQKQILDCKRQSRN
;
A
#
# COMPACT_ATOMS: atom_id res chain seq x y z
N MET A 1 -16.69 4.65 17.28
CA MET A 1 -15.64 3.77 16.72
C MET A 1 -15.95 3.47 15.25
N GLU A 2 -16.34 4.49 14.47
CA GLU A 2 -16.63 4.41 13.02
C GLU A 2 -15.43 4.80 12.16
N ILE A 3 -14.40 5.39 12.80
CA ILE A 3 -13.24 6.01 12.14
C ILE A 3 -12.37 4.98 11.40
N GLU A 4 -12.33 3.71 11.85
CA GLU A 4 -11.60 2.64 11.16
C GLU A 4 -12.28 2.25 9.83
N GLY A 5 -13.60 2.14 9.81
CA GLY A 5 -14.36 1.74 8.63
C GLY A 5 -14.23 2.71 7.46
N THR A 6 -14.30 4.02 7.72
CA THR A 6 -14.13 5.04 6.69
C THR A 6 -12.74 5.00 6.06
N LYS A 7 -11.69 4.85 6.87
CA LYS A 7 -10.31 4.77 6.37
C LYS A 7 -10.06 3.52 5.51
N PHE A 8 -10.66 2.39 5.87
CA PHE A 8 -10.59 1.16 5.08
C PHE A 8 -11.30 1.30 3.73
N GLN A 9 -12.41 2.02 3.70
CA GLN A 9 -13.10 2.34 2.45
C GLN A 9 -12.29 3.30 1.57
N GLU A 10 -11.74 4.36 2.15
CA GLU A 10 -10.90 5.34 1.44
C GLU A 10 -9.69 4.67 0.77
N ILE A 11 -8.96 3.81 1.50
CA ILE A 11 -7.78 3.15 0.94
C ILE A 11 -8.17 2.16 -0.18
N THR A 12 -9.31 1.47 -0.02
CA THR A 12 -9.82 0.53 -1.03
C THR A 12 -10.22 1.28 -2.30
N LEU A 13 -10.88 2.43 -2.16
CA LEU A 13 -11.25 3.30 -3.29
C LEU A 13 -10.03 3.90 -3.98
N LEU A 14 -9.00 4.28 -3.22
CA LEU A 14 -7.74 4.77 -3.77
C LEU A 14 -7.08 3.69 -4.65
N ILE A 15 -6.96 2.46 -4.14
CA ILE A 15 -6.36 1.34 -4.90
C ILE A 15 -7.17 1.06 -6.17
N LYS A 16 -8.50 1.04 -6.07
CA LYS A 16 -9.40 0.89 -7.22
C LYS A 16 -9.17 1.99 -8.25
N SER A 17 -9.09 3.25 -7.83
CA SER A 17 -8.83 4.38 -8.72
C SER A 17 -7.51 4.23 -9.48
N LYS A 18 -6.45 3.74 -8.83
CA LYS A 18 -5.17 3.46 -9.49
C LYS A 18 -5.27 2.34 -10.52
N LEU A 19 -6.02 1.29 -10.24
CA LEU A 19 -6.30 0.21 -11.19
C LEU A 19 -7.09 0.70 -12.42
N VAL A 20 -8.12 1.52 -12.19
CA VAL A 20 -8.90 2.14 -13.28
C VAL A 20 -8.01 3.01 -14.15
N GLN A 21 -7.18 3.86 -13.54
CA GLN A 21 -6.27 4.73 -14.30
C GLN A 21 -5.24 3.91 -15.08
N LEU A 22 -4.70 2.84 -14.50
CA LEU A 22 -3.77 1.94 -15.19
C LEU A 22 -4.39 1.30 -16.43
N GLU A 23 -5.61 0.80 -16.31
CA GLU A 23 -6.32 0.20 -17.45
C GLU A 23 -6.67 1.25 -18.51
N PHE A 24 -7.04 2.46 -18.09
CA PHE A 24 -7.31 3.57 -19.00
C PHE A 24 -6.06 3.99 -19.77
N ASP A 25 -4.91 4.12 -19.10
CA ASP A 25 -3.65 4.48 -19.73
C ASP A 25 -3.19 3.42 -20.78
N ASN A 26 -3.63 2.16 -20.62
CA ASN A 26 -3.22 1.03 -21.44
C ASN A 26 -4.29 0.52 -22.44
N SER A 27 -5.43 1.22 -22.56
CA SER A 27 -6.51 0.79 -23.45
C SER A 27 -7.12 1.94 -24.23
N GLU A 28 -7.79 1.61 -25.34
CA GLU A 28 -8.56 2.58 -26.13
C GLU A 28 -9.99 2.79 -25.58
N ARG A 29 -10.33 2.11 -24.47
CA ARG A 29 -11.66 2.17 -23.87
C ARG A 29 -11.89 3.54 -23.22
N LYS A 30 -13.14 4.00 -23.24
CA LYS A 30 -13.51 5.23 -22.54
C LYS A 30 -13.44 5.01 -21.03
N LEU A 31 -12.96 6.01 -20.28
CA LEU A 31 -12.82 5.95 -18.82
C LEU A 31 -14.11 5.45 -18.13
N HIS A 32 -15.26 6.00 -18.50
CA HIS A 32 -16.55 5.60 -17.92
C HIS A 32 -16.91 4.12 -18.16
N GLU A 33 -16.49 3.54 -19.29
CA GLU A 33 -16.72 2.11 -19.58
C GLU A 33 -15.85 1.21 -18.69
N ILE A 34 -14.62 1.64 -18.41
CA ILE A 34 -13.69 0.96 -17.50
C ILE A 34 -14.24 1.03 -16.07
N GLU A 35 -14.62 2.23 -15.62
CA GLU A 35 -15.22 2.45 -14.29
C GLU A 35 -16.45 1.57 -14.07
N LYS A 36 -17.36 1.53 -15.06
CA LYS A 36 -18.56 0.69 -15.02
C LYS A 36 -18.19 -0.79 -14.93
N SER A 37 -17.30 -1.26 -15.82
CA SER A 37 -16.84 -2.66 -15.82
C SER A 37 -16.20 -3.06 -14.50
N ARG A 38 -15.39 -2.19 -13.89
CA ARG A 38 -14.76 -2.44 -12.59
C ARG A 38 -15.75 -2.40 -11.44
N ALA A 39 -16.72 -1.48 -11.46
CA ALA A 39 -17.79 -1.45 -10.47
C ALA A 39 -18.65 -2.72 -10.51
N GLU A 40 -18.98 -3.22 -11.70
CA GLU A 40 -19.69 -4.49 -11.86
C GLU A 40 -18.87 -5.68 -11.34
N GLN A 41 -17.56 -5.69 -11.60
CA GLN A 41 -16.65 -6.71 -11.08
C GLN A 41 -16.60 -6.68 -9.55
N ASP A 42 -16.45 -5.50 -8.94
CA ASP A 42 -16.46 -5.34 -7.49
C ASP A 42 -17.78 -5.81 -6.89
N GLN A 43 -18.92 -5.49 -7.52
CA GLN A 43 -20.23 -5.91 -7.02
C GLN A 43 -20.41 -7.43 -7.10
N ARG A 44 -19.84 -8.09 -8.12
CA ARG A 44 -19.83 -9.55 -8.20
C ARG A 44 -18.98 -10.15 -7.08
N VAL A 45 -17.77 -9.64 -6.88
CA VAL A 45 -16.88 -10.11 -5.80
C VAL A 45 -17.53 -9.88 -4.43
N ARG A 46 -18.07 -8.69 -4.17
CA ARG A 46 -18.75 -8.36 -2.91
C ARG A 46 -19.89 -9.32 -2.59
N ARG A 47 -20.70 -9.70 -3.59
CA ARG A 47 -21.77 -10.71 -3.41
C ARG A 47 -21.22 -12.10 -3.10
N LEU A 48 -20.10 -12.50 -3.70
CA LEU A 48 -19.47 -13.80 -3.41
C LEU A 48 -18.92 -13.88 -1.99
N ILE A 49 -18.40 -12.76 -1.48
CA ILE A 49 -17.78 -12.71 -0.15
C ILE A 49 -18.74 -12.29 0.95
N GLU A 50 -19.95 -11.80 0.65
CA GLU A 50 -20.86 -11.15 1.61
C GLU A 50 -21.14 -12.05 2.83
N ASP A 51 -21.52 -13.29 2.57
CA ASP A 51 -21.91 -14.28 3.58
C ASP A 51 -20.74 -15.14 4.09
N LEU A 52 -19.52 -14.92 3.57
CA LEU A 52 -18.35 -15.68 4.00
C LEU A 52 -17.93 -15.29 5.42
N ASP A 53 -17.58 -16.30 6.20
CA ASP A 53 -17.02 -16.12 7.53
C ASP A 53 -15.54 -15.70 7.48
N TYR A 54 -14.90 -15.62 8.65
CA TYR A 54 -13.51 -15.22 8.74
C TYR A 54 -12.56 -16.20 8.03
N GLU A 55 -12.79 -17.51 8.16
CA GLU A 55 -11.91 -18.54 7.63
C GLU A 55 -11.99 -18.54 6.11
N ASP A 56 -13.20 -18.55 5.55
CA ASP A 56 -13.44 -18.50 4.11
C ASP A 56 -12.89 -17.21 3.47
N ARG A 57 -13.06 -16.06 4.12
CA ARG A 57 -12.47 -14.79 3.66
C ARG A 57 -10.94 -14.82 3.73
N SER A 58 -10.37 -15.45 4.74
CA SER A 58 -8.91 -15.58 4.87
C SER A 58 -8.35 -16.46 3.76
N GLU A 59 -9.04 -17.55 3.40
CA GLU A 59 -8.69 -18.37 2.24
C GLU A 59 -8.75 -17.58 0.93
N TRP A 60 -9.80 -16.76 0.74
CA TRP A 60 -9.91 -15.86 -0.41
C TRP A 60 -8.72 -14.89 -0.49
N VAL A 61 -8.39 -14.24 0.63
CA VAL A 61 -7.24 -13.32 0.73
C VAL A 61 -5.95 -14.04 0.35
N GLU A 62 -5.70 -15.22 0.93
CA GLU A 62 -4.45 -15.96 0.72
C GLU A 62 -4.32 -16.46 -0.72
N TYR A 63 -5.43 -16.94 -1.30
CA TYR A 63 -5.49 -17.38 -2.69
C TYR A 63 -5.09 -16.23 -3.63
N HIS A 64 -5.76 -15.09 -3.52
CA HIS A 64 -5.52 -13.95 -4.40
C HIS A 64 -4.14 -13.31 -4.14
N LYS A 65 -3.69 -13.22 -2.88
CA LYS A 65 -2.32 -12.80 -2.55
C LYS A 65 -1.27 -13.70 -3.21
N THR A 66 -1.52 -15.01 -3.24
CA THR A 66 -0.63 -15.98 -3.87
C THR A 66 -0.63 -15.83 -5.40
N GLN A 67 -1.79 -15.64 -6.03
CA GLN A 67 -1.86 -15.36 -7.47
C GLN A 67 -1.15 -14.05 -7.82
N GLY A 68 -1.34 -13.01 -7.02
CA GLY A 68 -0.65 -11.74 -7.18
C GLY A 68 0.87 -11.91 -7.12
N THR A 69 1.36 -12.72 -6.18
CA THR A 69 2.79 -13.04 -6.05
C THR A 69 3.32 -13.78 -7.28
N LYS A 70 2.55 -14.74 -7.83
CA LYS A 70 2.92 -15.45 -9.07
C LYS A 70 3.00 -14.51 -10.27
N TYR A 71 2.06 -13.58 -10.41
CA TYR A 71 2.11 -12.58 -11.48
C TYR A 71 3.27 -11.61 -11.30
N TYR A 72 3.56 -11.20 -10.06
CA TYR A 72 4.69 -10.34 -9.73
C TYR A 72 6.02 -11.00 -10.15
N GLN A 73 6.22 -12.28 -9.85
CA GLN A 73 7.41 -13.04 -10.27
C GLN A 73 7.57 -13.10 -11.79
N LYS A 74 6.45 -13.10 -12.52
CA LYS A 74 6.43 -13.03 -14.00
C LYS A 74 6.52 -11.61 -14.55
N GLN A 75 6.73 -10.61 -13.68
CA GLN A 75 6.76 -9.19 -14.01
C GLN A 75 5.44 -8.66 -14.62
N GLN A 76 4.33 -9.37 -14.40
CA GLN A 76 2.99 -8.98 -14.84
C GLN A 76 2.33 -8.12 -13.76
N TYR A 77 2.92 -6.94 -13.50
CA TYR A 77 2.59 -6.12 -12.32
C TYR A 77 1.14 -5.63 -12.28
N GLU A 78 0.51 -5.37 -13.44
CA GLU A 78 -0.90 -4.97 -13.49
C GLU A 78 -1.84 -6.08 -13.03
N LYS A 79 -1.55 -7.32 -13.47
CA LYS A 79 -2.31 -8.49 -13.02
C LYS A 79 -2.05 -8.76 -11.55
N ALA A 80 -0.79 -8.64 -11.11
CA ALA A 80 -0.43 -8.78 -9.71
C ALA A 80 -1.19 -7.79 -8.81
N LEU A 81 -1.20 -6.51 -9.21
CA LEU A 81 -1.93 -5.44 -8.53
C LEU A 81 -3.42 -5.75 -8.44
N PHE A 82 -4.02 -6.25 -9.53
CA PHE A 82 -5.42 -6.62 -9.55
C PHE A 82 -5.75 -7.77 -8.57
N GLU A 83 -4.91 -8.81 -8.52
CA GLU A 83 -5.07 -9.91 -7.56
C GLU A 83 -4.93 -9.42 -6.09
N TYR A 84 -3.96 -8.56 -5.80
CA TYR A 84 -3.86 -7.98 -4.46
C TYR A 84 -5.09 -7.14 -4.09
N TYR A 85 -5.67 -6.42 -5.05
CA TYR A 85 -6.92 -5.70 -4.83
C TYR A 85 -8.12 -6.62 -4.57
N LEU A 86 -8.20 -7.77 -5.25
CA LEU A 86 -9.22 -8.79 -4.94
C LEU A 86 -9.08 -9.34 -3.52
N SER A 87 -7.85 -9.41 -2.99
CA SER A 87 -7.60 -9.75 -1.59
C SER A 87 -8.10 -8.65 -0.66
N ILE A 88 -7.83 -7.38 -0.98
CA ILE A 88 -8.28 -6.22 -0.19
C ILE A 88 -9.81 -6.17 -0.07
N LEU A 89 -10.54 -6.53 -1.14
CA LEU A 89 -12.01 -6.54 -1.12
C LEU A 89 -12.60 -7.50 -0.08
N ALA A 90 -11.87 -8.57 0.29
CA ALA A 90 -12.31 -9.53 1.29
C ALA A 90 -12.17 -9.05 2.74
N LEU A 91 -11.33 -8.02 2.98
CA LEU A 91 -11.08 -7.47 4.32
C LEU A 91 -12.28 -6.65 4.82
N ASN A 92 -13.06 -7.22 5.73
CA ASN A 92 -14.30 -6.62 6.21
C ASN A 92 -14.21 -5.97 7.60
N ASP A 93 -13.18 -6.28 8.39
CA ASP A 93 -13.01 -5.77 9.75
C ASP A 93 -11.56 -5.38 10.08
N SER A 94 -11.37 -4.71 11.22
CA SER A 94 -10.05 -4.25 11.64
C SER A 94 -9.09 -5.38 11.99
N ARG A 95 -9.59 -6.58 12.33
CA ARG A 95 -8.75 -7.75 12.57
C ARG A 95 -8.10 -8.20 11.26
N MET A 96 -8.88 -8.37 10.19
CA MET A 96 -8.37 -8.73 8.87
C MET A 96 -7.41 -7.69 8.32
N TRP A 97 -7.71 -6.40 8.50
CA TRP A 97 -6.79 -5.32 8.08
C TRP A 97 -5.46 -5.34 8.82
N ARG A 98 -5.43 -5.69 10.11
CA ARG A 98 -4.18 -5.84 10.87
C ARG A 98 -3.40 -7.09 10.44
N GLU A 99 -4.09 -8.18 10.18
CA GLU A 99 -3.47 -9.46 9.80
C GLU A 99 -2.91 -9.45 8.37
N PHE A 100 -3.68 -8.95 7.41
CA PHE A 100 -3.35 -9.04 5.98
C PHE A 100 -3.04 -7.68 5.33
N GLY A 101 -3.65 -6.60 5.82
CA GLY A 101 -3.67 -5.30 5.13
C GLY A 101 -2.28 -4.71 4.90
N VAL A 102 -1.39 -4.75 5.90
CA VAL A 102 -0.01 -4.23 5.78
C VAL A 102 0.76 -4.97 4.68
N ALA A 103 0.68 -6.30 4.63
CA ALA A 103 1.36 -7.10 3.63
C ALA A 103 0.82 -6.82 2.22
N LEU A 104 -0.51 -6.77 2.06
CA LEU A 104 -1.17 -6.48 0.80
C LEU A 104 -0.83 -5.08 0.29
N ILE A 105 -0.86 -4.06 1.15
CA ILE A 105 -0.52 -2.69 0.76
C ILE A 105 0.95 -2.58 0.37
N ASN A 106 1.86 -3.25 1.08
CA ASN A 106 3.26 -3.28 0.69
C ASN A 106 3.45 -3.88 -0.70
N ASN A 107 2.76 -4.99 -1.01
CA ASN A 107 2.80 -5.60 -2.33
C ASN A 107 2.23 -4.68 -3.41
N ILE A 108 1.07 -4.07 -3.16
CA ILE A 108 0.43 -3.09 -4.06
C ILE A 108 1.37 -1.93 -4.34
N GLN A 109 1.95 -1.36 -3.29
CA GLN A 109 2.88 -0.25 -3.39
C GLN A 109 4.10 -0.59 -4.25
N LEU A 110 4.73 -1.74 -4.04
CA LEU A 110 5.87 -2.19 -4.86
C LEU A 110 5.50 -2.32 -6.33
N ASN A 111 4.30 -2.82 -6.64
CA ASN A 111 3.82 -2.92 -8.03
C ASN A 111 3.61 -1.54 -8.65
N LEU A 112 3.02 -0.59 -7.90
CA LEU A 112 2.83 0.78 -8.38
C LEU A 112 4.16 1.52 -8.59
N GLU A 113 5.15 1.29 -7.72
CA GLU A 113 6.52 1.81 -7.90
C GLU A 113 7.15 1.28 -9.19
N LEU A 114 7.05 -0.03 -9.46
CA LEU A 114 7.57 -0.67 -10.69
C LEU A 114 6.83 -0.20 -11.95
N LEU A 115 5.54 0.08 -11.84
CA LEU A 115 4.72 0.68 -12.90
C LEU A 115 4.92 2.20 -13.04
N LYS A 116 5.78 2.81 -12.21
CA LYS A 116 6.05 4.26 -12.17
C LYS A 116 4.78 5.10 -11.99
N LYS A 117 3.83 4.63 -11.17
CA LYS A 117 2.55 5.31 -10.91
C LYS A 117 2.55 6.06 -9.57
N PRO A 118 1.87 7.22 -9.49
CA PRO A 118 1.96 8.12 -8.33
C PRO A 118 1.01 7.73 -7.18
N ALA A 119 1.33 6.74 -6.34
CA ALA A 119 0.49 6.44 -5.16
C ALA A 119 1.26 5.86 -3.97
N THR A 120 2.42 6.44 -3.65
CA THR A 120 3.27 5.92 -2.59
C THR A 120 2.90 6.48 -1.22
N MET A 121 2.58 7.77 -1.13
CA MET A 121 2.45 8.44 0.17
C MET A 121 1.20 8.01 0.94
N GLU A 122 0.04 7.99 0.30
CA GLU A 122 -1.23 7.68 0.96
C GLU A 122 -1.27 6.22 1.44
N LEU A 123 -0.76 5.30 0.61
CA LEU A 123 -0.62 3.88 0.98
C LEU A 123 0.32 3.70 2.19
N LEU A 124 1.47 4.39 2.19
CA LEU A 124 2.42 4.33 3.29
C LEU A 124 1.89 4.95 4.59
N GLN A 125 1.16 6.06 4.49
CA GLN A 125 0.50 6.68 5.64
C GLN A 125 -0.57 5.76 6.21
N PHE A 126 -1.30 5.04 5.36
CA PHE A 126 -2.25 4.05 5.81
C PHE A 126 -1.57 2.82 6.47
N VAL A 127 -0.40 2.38 5.98
CA VAL A 127 0.40 1.37 6.68
C VAL A 127 0.75 1.84 8.09
N LEU A 128 1.21 3.10 8.25
CA LEU A 128 1.51 3.66 9.57
C LEU A 128 0.26 3.87 10.43
N TYR A 129 -0.91 4.01 9.83
CA TYR A 129 -2.18 4.05 10.55
C TYR A 129 -2.54 2.69 11.16
N ILE A 130 -2.28 1.60 10.45
CA ILE A 130 -2.51 0.23 10.96
C ILE A 130 -1.40 -0.22 11.91
N ASP A 131 -0.14 0.02 11.52
CA ASP A 131 1.07 -0.41 12.21
C ASP A 131 2.01 0.78 12.40
N THR A 132 1.87 1.46 13.54
CA THR A 132 2.70 2.61 13.91
C THR A 132 4.17 2.24 14.13
N SER A 133 4.50 0.95 14.21
CA SER A 133 5.85 0.43 14.37
C SER A 133 6.51 0.02 13.05
N ASN A 134 5.86 0.29 11.91
CA ASN A 134 6.36 -0.12 10.60
C ASN A 134 7.58 0.69 10.13
N ILE A 135 8.77 0.20 10.48
CA ILE A 135 10.06 0.82 10.15
C ILE A 135 10.20 1.07 8.63
N LYS A 136 9.77 0.12 7.80
CA LYS A 136 9.86 0.24 6.33
C LYS A 136 9.02 1.40 5.81
N ALA A 137 7.83 1.62 6.37
CA ALA A 137 6.97 2.71 5.94
C ALA A 137 7.55 4.09 6.27
N TYR A 138 8.14 4.26 7.46
CA TYR A 138 8.88 5.49 7.82
C TYR A 138 10.02 5.77 6.85
N PHE A 139 10.80 4.74 6.51
CA PHE A 139 11.93 4.91 5.58
C PHE A 139 11.48 5.34 4.19
N LYS A 140 10.41 4.71 3.66
CA LYS A 140 9.87 5.03 2.34
C LYS A 140 9.24 6.43 2.29
N LEU A 141 8.51 6.85 3.34
CA LEU A 141 7.97 8.21 3.43
C LEU A 141 9.08 9.25 3.52
N GLY A 142 10.11 9.01 4.35
CA GLY A 142 11.28 9.88 4.41
C GLY A 142 11.95 10.05 3.05
N LYS A 143 12.14 8.95 2.30
CA LYS A 143 12.68 9.00 0.94
C LYS A 143 11.81 9.79 -0.02
N PHE A 144 10.49 9.61 0.03
CA PHE A 144 9.52 10.33 -0.80
C PHE A 144 9.59 11.84 -0.56
N TYR A 145 9.58 12.29 0.70
CA TYR A 145 9.67 13.72 1.01
C TYR A 145 11.03 14.30 0.62
N ARG A 146 12.11 13.54 0.81
CA ARG A 146 13.46 13.95 0.42
C ARG A 146 13.58 14.13 -1.09
N SER A 147 13.05 13.20 -1.89
CA SER A 147 13.09 13.32 -3.36
C SER A 147 12.27 14.50 -3.89
N ASN A 148 11.27 14.95 -3.12
CA ASN A 148 10.48 16.14 -3.43
C ASN A 148 11.06 17.44 -2.83
N GLY A 149 12.30 17.42 -2.33
CA GLY A 149 12.96 18.59 -1.73
C GLY A 149 12.42 19.01 -0.36
N GLN A 150 11.47 18.26 0.20
CA GLN A 150 10.87 18.55 1.51
C GLN A 150 11.74 17.95 2.63
N PHE A 151 12.97 18.45 2.77
CA PHE A 151 14.00 17.88 3.65
C PHE A 151 13.61 17.88 5.13
N GLN A 152 12.86 18.88 5.60
CA GLN A 152 12.40 18.95 7.00
C GLN A 152 11.39 17.84 7.31
N THR A 153 10.40 17.64 6.45
CA THR A 153 9.42 16.55 6.60
C THR A 153 10.09 15.19 6.48
N ALA A 154 11.01 15.02 5.52
CA ALA A 154 11.79 13.80 5.38
C ALA A 154 12.57 13.45 6.66
N LEU A 155 13.20 14.47 7.28
CA LEU A 155 13.95 14.32 8.51
C LEU A 155 13.07 13.79 9.66
N GLN A 156 11.84 14.29 9.80
CA GLN A 156 10.89 13.83 10.83
C GLN A 156 10.59 12.34 10.68
N TYR A 157 10.25 11.89 9.46
CA TYR A 157 9.98 10.47 9.20
C TYR A 157 11.21 9.59 9.45
N PHE A 158 12.40 10.03 9.01
CA PHE A 158 13.62 9.27 9.26
C PHE A 158 13.99 9.17 10.75
N GLN A 159 13.79 10.24 11.53
CA GLN A 159 14.04 10.23 12.97
C GLN A 159 13.07 9.33 13.73
N GLN A 160 11.79 9.30 13.32
CA GLN A 160 10.81 8.39 13.91
C GLN A 160 11.17 6.92 13.63
N GLY A 161 11.56 6.60 12.39
CA GLY A 161 12.04 5.27 12.03
C GLY A 161 13.30 4.87 12.78
N GLU A 162 14.30 5.76 12.89
CA GLU A 162 15.53 5.51 13.66
C GLU A 162 15.23 5.16 15.13
N LYS A 163 14.31 5.90 15.75
CA LYS A 163 13.90 5.65 17.13
C LYS A 163 13.29 4.26 17.31
N LEU A 164 12.49 3.80 16.35
CA LEU A 164 11.95 2.44 16.37
C LEU A 164 13.05 1.39 16.22
N CYS A 165 14.01 1.60 15.32
CA CYS A 165 15.17 0.70 15.18
C CYS A 165 15.98 0.58 16.47
N GLN A 166 16.15 1.68 17.22
CA GLN A 166 16.82 1.66 18.53
C GLN A 166 16.04 0.82 19.54
N GLN A 167 14.72 0.93 19.56
CA GLN A 167 13.85 0.17 20.45
C GLN A 167 13.85 -1.33 20.12
N THR A 168 13.90 -1.68 18.84
CA THR A 168 13.94 -3.07 18.36
C THR A 168 15.36 -3.65 18.26
N GLN A 169 16.39 -2.86 18.59
CA GLN A 169 17.80 -3.20 18.44
C GLN A 169 18.23 -3.57 17.00
N ASP A 170 17.51 -3.09 15.99
CA ASP A 170 17.84 -3.25 14.57
C ASP A 170 18.91 -2.25 14.15
N LYS A 171 20.18 -2.64 14.36
CA LYS A 171 21.34 -1.79 14.07
C LYS A 171 21.53 -1.52 12.57
N GLU A 172 21.14 -2.45 11.71
CA GLU A 172 21.30 -2.31 10.25
C GLU A 172 20.37 -1.22 9.73
N SER A 173 19.06 -1.35 10.00
CA SER A 173 18.09 -0.33 9.61
C SER A 173 18.40 1.01 10.27
N GLN A 174 18.88 1.02 11.52
CA GLN A 174 19.29 2.25 12.20
C GLN A 174 20.39 3.01 11.43
N GLN A 175 21.42 2.32 10.94
CA GLN A 175 22.50 2.94 10.16
C GLN A 175 21.97 3.55 8.86
N ASP A 176 21.03 2.86 8.19
CA ASP A 176 20.37 3.38 7.00
C ASP A 176 19.62 4.69 7.27
N PHE A 177 18.86 4.76 8.37
CA PHE A 177 18.21 6.01 8.78
C PHE A 177 19.22 7.12 9.07
N GLN A 178 20.29 6.84 9.82
CA GLN A 178 21.30 7.83 10.16
C GLN A 178 21.97 8.44 8.93
N LYS A 179 22.23 7.61 7.89
CA LYS A 179 22.72 8.08 6.60
C LYS A 179 21.73 9.04 5.94
N GLN A 180 20.46 8.68 5.87
CA GLN A 180 19.43 9.54 5.27
C GLN A 180 19.23 10.86 6.06
N ILE A 181 19.28 10.81 7.39
CA ILE A 181 19.21 11.98 8.29
C ILE A 181 20.36 12.94 8.01
N LEU A 182 21.59 12.43 7.89
CA LEU A 182 22.77 13.24 7.59
C LEU A 182 22.64 13.91 6.22
N ASP A 183 22.20 13.16 5.20
CA ASP A 183 21.97 13.69 3.86
C ASP A 183 20.93 14.83 3.86
N CYS A 184 19.79 14.63 4.54
CA CYS A 184 18.75 15.67 4.64
C CYS A 184 19.27 16.93 5.33
N LYS A 185 20.05 16.79 6.42
CA LYS A 185 20.64 17.93 7.14
C LYS A 185 21.69 18.70 6.32
N ARG A 186 22.38 18.03 5.41
CA ARG A 186 23.31 18.69 4.47
C ARG A 186 22.54 19.48 3.42
N GLN A 187 21.50 18.87 2.86
CA GLN A 187 20.69 19.48 1.80
C GLN A 187 19.81 20.65 2.31
N SER A 188 19.42 20.66 3.58
CA SER A 188 18.66 21.77 4.17
C SER A 188 19.50 22.99 4.57
N ARG A 189 20.83 22.92 4.44
CA ARG A 189 21.77 24.01 4.76
C ARG A 189 22.30 24.75 3.54
N ASN A 190 22.00 24.24 2.33
CA ASN A 190 22.30 24.87 1.05
C ASN A 190 21.07 25.61 0.53
#